data_AF-A0A952ABC6-F1
#
_entry.id   AF-A0A952ABC6-F1
#
_cell.length_a   1.000
_cell.length_b   1.000
_cell.length_c   1.000
_cell.angle_alpha   90.00
_cell.angle_beta   90.00
_cell.angle_gamma   90.00
#
_symmetry.space_group_name_H-M   'P 1'
#
loop_
_entity.id
_entity.type
_entity.pdbx_description
1 polymer ?
#
loop_
_entity_poly.entity_id
_entity_poly.type
_entity_poly.pdbx_seq_one_letter_code
_entity_poly.pdbx_strand_id
1 'polypeptide(L)'
;MSAHKEVEHAEHIEHISGQNKRIALLIAVIALFLAFSETLGKSAQTAAISYNVEASNLWAFFQAKTIRMTTLGTAAETRKLDAISVADPALKSSLEKQIDTWQKTAARYNDEPETGEGRRQLAARAKDAEHKRDTAMAKYHHYEVASAAFQIGIVLCSAAVITGMLVLSYIAGALAVAGLGFMGVAMVAPHAVHLF
;
A
#
# COMPACT_ATOMS: atom_id res chain seq x y z
N MET A 1 10.87 -64.86 -22.02
CA MET A 1 11.76 -63.76 -21.60
C MET A 1 11.51 -62.43 -22.34
N SER A 2 10.84 -62.41 -23.50
CA SER A 2 10.47 -61.17 -24.21
C SER A 2 9.23 -60.48 -23.63
N ALA A 3 8.15 -61.22 -23.37
CA ALA A 3 6.91 -60.67 -22.81
C ALA A 3 7.09 -60.01 -21.43
N HIS A 4 8.03 -60.51 -20.61
CA HIS A 4 8.30 -59.95 -19.28
C HIS A 4 9.00 -58.57 -19.34
N LYS A 5 9.78 -58.31 -20.40
CA LYS A 5 10.44 -57.01 -20.63
C LYS A 5 9.48 -55.97 -21.20
N GLU A 6 8.54 -56.39 -22.03
CA GLU A 6 7.47 -55.50 -22.54
C GLU A 6 6.52 -55.08 -21.43
N VAL A 7 6.17 -55.98 -20.50
CA VAL A 7 5.36 -55.66 -19.32
C VAL A 7 6.10 -54.71 -18.37
N GLU A 8 7.39 -54.94 -18.09
CA GLU A 8 8.21 -54.02 -17.28
C GLU A 8 8.31 -52.61 -17.89
N HIS A 9 8.49 -52.50 -19.21
CA HIS A 9 8.52 -51.21 -19.89
C HIS A 9 7.15 -50.51 -19.90
N ALA A 10 6.06 -51.27 -20.05
CA ALA A 10 4.71 -50.72 -19.97
C ALA A 10 4.40 -50.17 -18.56
N GLU A 11 4.74 -50.91 -17.51
CA GLU A 11 4.56 -50.47 -16.11
C GLU A 11 5.40 -49.22 -15.79
N HIS A 12 6.66 -49.16 -16.26
CA HIS A 12 7.52 -47.99 -16.05
C HIS A 12 6.99 -46.73 -16.76
N ILE A 13 6.47 -46.86 -17.98
CA ILE A 13 5.87 -45.76 -18.74
C ILE A 13 4.57 -45.29 -18.07
N GLU A 14 3.75 -46.21 -17.58
CA GLU A 14 2.50 -45.89 -16.91
C GLU A 14 2.75 -45.12 -15.60
N HIS A 15 3.73 -45.56 -14.78
CA HIS A 15 4.15 -44.88 -13.55
C HIS A 15 4.66 -43.45 -13.80
N ILE A 16 5.50 -43.25 -14.82
CA ILE A 16 6.02 -41.92 -15.21
C ILE A 16 4.87 -41.03 -15.70
N SER A 17 3.92 -41.58 -16.46
CA SER A 17 2.77 -40.82 -16.95
C SER A 17 1.85 -40.33 -15.81
N GLY A 18 1.63 -41.16 -14.80
CA GLY A 18 0.84 -40.82 -13.61
C GLY A 18 1.50 -39.73 -12.76
N GLN A 19 2.83 -39.80 -12.61
CA GLN A 19 3.62 -38.79 -11.91
C GLN A 19 3.58 -37.43 -12.60
N ASN A 20 3.74 -37.40 -13.93
CA ASN A 20 3.69 -36.15 -14.69
C ASN A 20 2.31 -35.48 -14.63
N LYS A 21 1.21 -36.26 -14.65
CA LYS A 21 -0.15 -35.74 -14.46
C LYS A 21 -0.33 -35.09 -13.09
N ARG A 22 0.23 -35.68 -12.02
CA ARG A 22 0.18 -35.08 -10.66
C ARG A 22 0.96 -33.77 -10.58
N ILE A 23 2.15 -33.69 -11.19
CA ILE A 23 2.95 -32.46 -11.21
C ILE A 23 2.25 -31.38 -12.06
N ALA A 24 1.63 -31.75 -13.19
CA ALA A 24 0.84 -30.83 -14.00
C ALA A 24 -0.35 -30.24 -13.23
N LEU A 25 -1.06 -31.06 -12.45
CA LEU A 25 -2.13 -30.58 -11.57
C LEU A 25 -1.58 -29.63 -10.49
N LEU A 26 -0.43 -29.94 -9.89
CA LEU A 26 0.23 -29.07 -8.92
C LEU A 26 0.58 -27.70 -9.53
N ILE A 27 1.13 -27.67 -10.75
CA ILE A 27 1.41 -26.43 -11.48
C ILE A 27 0.14 -25.60 -11.66
N ALA A 28 -0.96 -26.24 -12.08
CA ALA A 28 -2.23 -25.53 -12.29
C ALA A 28 -2.76 -24.90 -10.98
N VAL A 29 -2.65 -25.60 -9.85
CA VAL A 29 -3.04 -25.08 -8.54
C VAL A 29 -2.14 -23.92 -8.12
N ILE A 30 -0.82 -24.05 -8.26
CA ILE A 30 0.12 -22.96 -7.92
C ILE A 30 -0.13 -21.73 -8.80
N ALA A 31 -0.38 -21.93 -10.09
CA ALA A 31 -0.69 -20.86 -11.03
C ALA A 31 -1.98 -20.11 -10.69
N LEU A 32 -3.01 -20.81 -10.18
CA LEU A 32 -4.23 -20.17 -9.68
C LEU A 32 -3.92 -19.23 -8.51
N PHE A 33 -3.14 -19.69 -7.54
CA PHE A 33 -2.77 -18.84 -6.39
C PHE A 33 -1.83 -17.69 -6.77
N LEU A 34 -0.94 -17.89 -7.74
CA LEU A 34 -0.14 -16.83 -8.34
C LEU A 34 -1.03 -15.73 -8.95
N ALA A 35 -2.06 -16.12 -9.72
CA ALA A 35 -2.97 -15.15 -10.31
C ALA A 35 -3.72 -14.33 -9.24
N PHE A 36 -4.10 -14.96 -8.12
CA PHE A 36 -4.68 -14.26 -6.99
C PHE A 36 -3.69 -13.35 -6.26
N SER A 37 -2.47 -13.81 -5.97
CA SER A 37 -1.46 -12.99 -5.29
C SER A 37 -1.06 -11.79 -6.13
N GLU A 38 -0.89 -11.92 -7.45
CA GLU A 38 -0.58 -10.80 -8.34
C GLU A 38 -1.74 -9.79 -8.44
N THR A 39 -2.99 -10.29 -8.50
CA THR A 39 -4.17 -9.42 -8.58
C THR A 39 -4.35 -8.63 -7.28
N LEU A 40 -4.24 -9.30 -6.14
CA LEU A 40 -4.34 -8.66 -4.82
C LEU A 40 -3.15 -7.73 -4.56
N GLY A 41 -1.94 -8.11 -4.98
CA GLY A 41 -0.74 -7.29 -4.93
C GLY A 41 -0.91 -5.99 -5.70
N LYS A 42 -1.34 -6.04 -6.97
CA LYS A 42 -1.62 -4.84 -7.78
C LYS A 42 -2.70 -3.96 -7.17
N SER A 43 -3.74 -4.56 -6.59
CA SER A 43 -4.79 -3.81 -5.89
C SER A 43 -4.23 -3.08 -4.66
N ALA A 44 -3.42 -3.75 -3.85
CA ALA A 44 -2.77 -3.17 -2.67
C ALA A 44 -1.79 -2.06 -3.06
N GLN A 45 -1.00 -2.25 -4.11
CA GLN A 45 -0.09 -1.24 -4.66
C GLN A 45 -0.87 -0.01 -5.13
N THR A 46 -1.97 -0.20 -5.86
CA THR A 46 -2.83 0.90 -6.33
C THR A 46 -3.39 1.66 -5.14
N ALA A 47 -3.91 0.97 -4.12
CA ALA A 47 -4.41 1.60 -2.90
C ALA A 47 -3.31 2.40 -2.19
N ALA A 48 -2.10 1.85 -2.06
CA ALA A 48 -0.98 2.55 -1.47
C ALA A 48 -0.62 3.84 -2.21
N ILE A 49 -0.58 3.80 -3.55
CA ILE A 49 -0.35 5.00 -4.36
C ILE A 49 -1.48 6.01 -4.17
N SER A 50 -2.74 5.56 -4.19
CA SER A 50 -3.90 6.44 -3.97
C SER A 50 -3.84 7.14 -2.60
N TYR A 51 -3.56 6.41 -1.52
CA TYR A 51 -3.44 6.98 -0.18
C TYR A 51 -2.21 7.90 -0.06
N ASN A 52 -1.11 7.60 -0.75
CA ASN A 52 0.04 8.50 -0.81
C ASN A 52 -0.31 9.83 -1.47
N VAL A 53 -1.03 9.79 -2.60
CA VAL A 53 -1.53 11.00 -3.29
C VAL A 53 -2.50 11.77 -2.40
N GLU A 54 -3.41 11.09 -1.70
CA GLU A 54 -4.33 11.71 -0.74
C GLU A 54 -3.58 12.42 0.39
N ALA A 55 -2.61 11.75 1.04
CA ALA A 55 -1.78 12.34 2.08
C ALA A 55 -1.00 13.55 1.57
N SER A 56 -0.39 13.45 0.39
CA SER A 56 0.35 14.54 -0.26
C SER A 56 -0.54 15.77 -0.50
N ASN A 57 -1.75 15.56 -1.03
CA ASN A 57 -2.72 16.63 -1.24
C ASN A 57 -3.14 17.29 0.09
N LEU A 58 -3.42 16.50 1.12
CA LEU A 58 -3.80 17.03 2.45
C LEU A 58 -2.67 17.86 3.07
N TRP A 59 -1.41 17.41 2.95
CA TRP A 59 -0.26 18.18 3.38
C TRP A 59 -0.06 19.45 2.54
N ALA A 60 -0.35 19.43 1.25
CA ALA A 60 -0.33 20.62 0.41
C ALA A 60 -1.38 21.65 0.85
N PHE A 61 -2.61 21.23 1.16
CA PHE A 61 -3.64 22.11 1.72
C PHE A 61 -3.25 22.68 3.09
N PHE A 62 -2.66 21.84 3.96
CA PHE A 62 -2.13 22.29 5.25
C PHE A 62 -1.06 23.37 5.07
N GLN A 63 -0.10 23.17 4.16
CA GLN A 63 0.95 24.14 3.85
C GLN A 63 0.36 25.43 3.28
N ALA A 64 -0.58 25.35 2.34
CA ALA A 64 -1.26 26.51 1.78
C ALA A 64 -1.99 27.34 2.86
N LYS A 65 -2.68 26.68 3.79
CA LYS A 65 -3.32 27.36 4.93
C LYS A 65 -2.30 27.96 5.90
N THR A 66 -1.18 27.28 6.12
CA THR A 66 -0.07 27.81 6.93
C THR A 66 0.44 29.12 6.35
N ILE A 67 0.71 29.15 5.04
CA ILE A 67 1.18 30.34 4.34
C ILE A 67 0.15 31.48 4.44
N ARG A 68 -1.13 31.21 4.12
CA ARG A 68 -2.20 32.22 4.21
C ARG A 68 -2.36 32.77 5.63
N MET A 69 -2.25 31.92 6.64
CA MET A 69 -2.31 32.31 8.05
C MET A 69 -1.13 33.22 8.41
N THR A 70 0.09 32.86 8.01
CA THR A 70 1.28 33.69 8.23
C THR A 70 1.14 35.04 7.53
N THR A 71 0.71 35.08 6.26
CA THR A 71 0.48 36.34 5.52
C THR A 71 -0.55 37.23 6.23
N LEU A 72 -1.68 36.69 6.68
CA LEU A 72 -2.68 37.45 7.42
C LEU A 72 -2.17 37.92 8.79
N GLY A 73 -1.39 37.09 9.49
CA GLY A 73 -0.77 37.43 10.76
C GLY A 73 0.20 38.59 10.63
N THR A 74 1.13 38.52 9.67
CA THR A 74 2.08 39.60 9.37
C THR A 74 1.36 40.87 8.93
N ALA A 75 0.35 40.77 8.06
CA ALA A 75 -0.43 41.94 7.63
C ALA A 75 -1.17 42.61 8.80
N ALA A 76 -1.74 41.82 9.72
CA ALA A 76 -2.38 42.34 10.92
C ALA A 76 -1.37 43.02 11.87
N GLU A 77 -0.16 42.48 12.00
CA GLU A 77 0.91 43.09 12.79
C GLU A 77 1.39 44.42 12.19
N THR A 78 1.64 44.47 10.87
CA THR A 78 1.98 45.72 10.17
C THR A 78 0.89 46.78 10.37
N ARG A 79 -0.39 46.42 10.21
CA ARG A 79 -1.49 47.37 10.41
C ARG A 79 -1.66 47.83 11.86
N LYS A 80 -1.29 47.02 12.85
CA LYS A 80 -1.24 47.46 14.25
C LYS A 80 -0.20 48.56 14.44
N LEU A 81 0.96 48.45 13.80
CA LEU A 81 1.99 49.50 13.84
C LEU A 81 1.49 50.78 13.18
N ASP A 82 0.83 50.68 12.01
CA ASP A 82 0.25 51.84 11.33
C ASP A 82 -0.79 52.57 12.19
N ALA A 83 -1.62 51.81 12.93
CA ALA A 83 -2.67 52.36 13.78
C ALA A 83 -2.15 53.18 14.98
N ILE A 84 -0.89 53.01 15.39
CA ILE A 84 -0.27 53.79 16.48
C ILE A 84 -0.16 55.28 16.10
N SER A 85 0.07 55.56 14.82
CA SER A 85 0.34 56.92 14.31
C SER A 85 -0.90 57.64 13.79
N VAL A 86 -2.10 57.03 13.89
CA VAL A 86 -3.35 57.60 13.36
C VAL A 86 -4.06 58.44 14.42
N ALA A 87 -4.20 59.74 14.15
CA ALA A 87 -4.91 60.68 15.02
C ALA A 87 -6.44 60.70 14.80
N ASP A 88 -6.92 60.37 13.60
CA ASP A 88 -8.34 60.35 13.27
C ASP A 88 -9.06 59.13 13.90
N PRO A 89 -10.03 59.34 14.80
CA PRO A 89 -10.78 58.25 15.44
C PRO A 89 -11.54 57.35 14.46
N ALA A 90 -12.07 57.90 13.36
CA ALA A 90 -12.85 57.13 12.40
C ALA A 90 -11.95 56.15 11.62
N LEU A 91 -10.78 56.62 11.19
CA LEU A 91 -9.77 55.80 10.52
C LEU A 91 -9.19 54.73 11.46
N LYS A 92 -8.93 55.09 12.72
CA LYS A 92 -8.45 54.13 13.74
C LYS A 92 -9.43 52.98 13.95
N SER A 93 -10.73 53.27 14.10
CA SER A 93 -11.78 52.25 14.25
C SER A 93 -11.86 51.31 13.04
N SER A 94 -11.69 51.84 11.82
CA SER A 94 -11.66 51.03 10.58
C SER A 94 -10.46 50.08 10.54
N LEU A 95 -9.27 50.53 10.96
CA LEU A 95 -8.08 49.69 11.04
C LEU A 95 -8.22 48.59 12.09
N GLU A 96 -8.74 48.91 13.28
CA GLU A 96 -8.99 47.93 14.34
C GLU A 96 -9.96 46.83 13.88
N LYS A 97 -11.03 47.18 13.16
CA LYS A 97 -11.96 46.20 12.56
C LYS A 97 -11.30 45.30 11.51
N GLN A 98 -10.43 45.85 10.66
CA GLN A 98 -9.69 45.07 9.67
C GLN A 98 -8.72 44.09 10.35
N ILE A 99 -7.99 44.55 11.37
CA ILE A 99 -7.07 43.73 12.17
C ILE A 99 -7.83 42.57 12.82
N ASP A 100 -8.94 42.84 13.50
CA ASP A 100 -9.78 41.81 14.13
C ASP A 100 -10.29 40.79 13.11
N THR A 101 -10.75 41.25 11.94
CA THR A 101 -11.23 40.38 10.86
C THR A 101 -10.13 39.45 10.35
N TRP A 102 -8.92 39.96 10.14
CA TRP A 102 -7.78 39.14 9.70
C TRP A 102 -7.31 38.16 10.76
N GLN A 103 -7.28 38.58 12.03
CA GLN A 103 -6.94 37.69 13.15
C GLN A 103 -7.95 36.57 13.30
N LYS A 104 -9.25 36.86 13.23
CA LYS A 104 -10.32 35.84 13.25
C LYS A 104 -10.22 34.89 12.06
N THR A 105 -9.92 35.40 10.87
CA THR A 105 -9.74 34.57 9.68
C THR A 105 -8.51 33.65 9.79
N ALA A 106 -7.40 34.17 10.32
CA ALA A 106 -6.19 33.38 10.58
C ALA A 106 -6.45 32.27 11.62
N ALA A 107 -7.18 32.59 12.70
CA ALA A 107 -7.60 31.62 13.71
C ALA A 107 -8.47 30.51 13.12
N ARG A 108 -9.44 30.87 12.26
CA ARG A 108 -10.29 29.90 11.54
C ARG A 108 -9.47 28.97 10.64
N TYR A 109 -8.46 29.46 9.93
CA TYR A 109 -7.59 28.57 9.14
C TYR A 109 -6.83 27.54 9.99
N ASN A 110 -6.51 27.89 11.24
CA ASN A 110 -5.87 26.95 12.15
C ASN A 110 -6.84 25.86 12.62
N ASP A 111 -8.09 26.25 12.93
CA ASP A 111 -9.10 25.34 13.43
C ASP A 111 -10.50 25.62 12.85
N GLU A 112 -11.00 24.67 12.08
CA GLU A 112 -12.31 24.76 11.42
C GLU A 112 -12.99 23.38 11.45
N PRO A 113 -13.50 22.95 12.62
CA PRO A 113 -14.07 21.61 12.79
C PRO A 113 -15.34 21.41 11.97
N GLU A 114 -16.15 22.45 11.79
CA GLU A 114 -17.41 22.43 11.03
C GLU A 114 -17.22 21.91 9.59
N THR A 115 -16.15 22.33 8.92
CA THR A 115 -15.86 21.95 7.53
C THR A 115 -14.80 20.86 7.43
N GLY A 116 -14.07 20.56 8.51
CA GLY A 116 -12.96 19.61 8.50
C GLY A 116 -11.72 20.10 7.73
N GLU A 117 -11.68 21.38 7.39
CA GLU A 117 -10.64 21.99 6.56
C GLU A 117 -9.63 22.81 7.38
N GLY A 118 -9.79 22.91 8.70
CA GLY A 118 -8.77 23.55 9.54
C GLY A 118 -7.44 22.78 9.48
N ARG A 119 -6.32 23.48 9.71
CA ARG A 119 -4.98 22.85 9.68
C ARG A 119 -4.89 21.65 10.61
N ARG A 120 -5.51 21.70 11.79
CA ARG A 120 -5.53 20.57 12.74
C ARG A 120 -6.23 19.35 12.14
N GLN A 121 -7.37 19.55 11.51
CA GLN A 121 -8.17 18.49 10.89
C GLN A 121 -7.46 17.92 9.64
N LEU A 122 -6.87 18.79 8.81
CA LEU A 122 -6.08 18.38 7.64
C LEU A 122 -4.89 17.52 8.04
N ALA A 123 -4.14 17.91 9.09
CA ALA A 123 -3.01 17.13 9.58
C ALA A 123 -3.42 15.76 10.14
N ALA A 124 -4.56 15.69 10.85
CA ALA A 124 -5.08 14.42 11.35
C ALA A 124 -5.48 13.48 10.20
N ARG A 125 -6.19 14.00 9.18
CA ARG A 125 -6.57 13.24 7.98
C ARG A 125 -5.34 12.81 7.17
N ALA A 126 -4.32 13.66 7.07
CA ALA A 126 -3.08 13.33 6.35
C ALA A 126 -2.37 12.13 7.00
N LYS A 127 -2.25 12.14 8.34
CA LYS A 127 -1.66 11.02 9.09
C LYS A 127 -2.47 9.73 8.99
N ASP A 128 -3.80 9.82 8.97
CA ASP A 128 -4.67 8.66 8.75
C ASP A 128 -4.46 8.07 7.33
N ALA A 129 -4.38 8.93 6.31
CA ALA A 129 -4.05 8.50 4.95
C ALA A 129 -2.65 7.87 4.86
N GLU A 130 -1.65 8.40 5.58
CA GLU A 130 -0.32 7.77 5.68
C GLU A 130 -0.39 6.38 6.33
N HIS A 131 -1.16 6.21 7.40
CA HIS A 131 -1.32 4.91 8.03
C HIS A 131 -2.01 3.89 7.12
N LYS A 132 -3.02 4.33 6.36
CA LYS A 132 -3.68 3.50 5.34
C LYS A 132 -2.72 3.12 4.21
N ARG A 133 -1.90 4.08 3.74
CA ARG A 133 -0.82 3.83 2.77
C ARG A 133 0.14 2.77 3.29
N ASP A 134 0.62 2.91 4.52
CA ASP A 134 1.60 1.99 5.10
C ASP A 134 1.04 0.58 5.25
N THR A 135 -0.23 0.47 5.64
CA THR A 135 -0.95 -0.80 5.68
C THR A 135 -1.10 -1.41 4.29
N ALA A 136 -1.44 -0.62 3.28
CA ALA A 136 -1.54 -1.10 1.90
C ALA A 136 -0.19 -1.54 1.33
N MET A 137 0.90 -0.82 1.65
CA MET A 137 2.26 -1.21 1.26
C MET A 137 2.71 -2.51 1.95
N ALA A 138 2.42 -2.67 3.24
CA ALA A 138 2.73 -3.91 3.95
C ALA A 138 2.03 -5.12 3.30
N LYS A 139 0.73 -4.98 2.95
CA LYS A 139 0.00 -6.00 2.18
C LYS A 139 0.67 -6.30 0.84
N TYR A 140 1.03 -5.26 0.10
CA TYR A 140 1.69 -5.38 -1.20
C TYR A 140 2.97 -6.22 -1.12
N HIS A 141 3.86 -5.93 -0.16
CA HIS A 141 5.11 -6.68 -0.01
C HIS A 141 4.89 -8.18 0.27
N HIS A 142 3.89 -8.53 1.09
CA HIS A 142 3.56 -9.95 1.33
C HIS A 142 3.04 -10.64 0.07
N TYR A 143 2.19 -9.98 -0.72
CA TYR A 143 1.70 -10.54 -2.00
C TYR A 143 2.81 -10.67 -3.05
N GLU A 144 3.79 -9.78 -3.08
CA GLU A 144 4.98 -9.90 -3.93
C GLU A 144 5.82 -11.11 -3.55
N VAL A 145 6.11 -11.30 -2.25
CA VAL A 145 6.86 -12.48 -1.77
C VAL A 145 6.10 -13.78 -2.07
N ALA A 146 4.79 -13.80 -1.87
CA ALA A 146 3.96 -14.94 -2.23
C ALA A 146 4.03 -15.24 -3.74
N SER A 147 3.90 -14.21 -4.58
CA SER A 147 3.98 -14.35 -6.05
C SER A 147 5.33 -14.90 -6.49
N ALA A 148 6.42 -14.39 -5.92
CA ALA A 148 7.77 -14.90 -6.17
C ALA A 148 7.90 -16.37 -5.78
N ALA A 149 7.39 -16.77 -4.61
CA ALA A 149 7.42 -18.16 -4.16
C ALA A 149 6.65 -19.10 -5.12
N PHE A 150 5.47 -18.68 -5.59
CA PHE A 150 4.69 -19.45 -6.57
C PHE A 150 5.38 -19.55 -7.92
N GLN A 151 5.94 -18.45 -8.44
CA GLN A 151 6.69 -18.45 -9.70
C GLN A 151 7.90 -19.40 -9.64
N ILE A 152 8.69 -19.34 -8.57
CA ILE A 152 9.82 -20.27 -8.36
C ILE A 152 9.30 -21.72 -8.25
N GLY A 153 8.20 -21.94 -7.54
CA GLY A 153 7.55 -23.26 -7.43
C GLY A 153 7.14 -23.83 -8.79
N ILE A 154 6.56 -23.02 -9.68
CA ILE A 154 6.19 -23.43 -11.05
C ILE A 154 7.44 -23.82 -11.85
N VAL A 155 8.53 -23.05 -11.76
CA VAL A 155 9.80 -23.36 -12.43
C VAL A 155 10.38 -24.69 -11.93
N LEU A 156 10.36 -24.93 -10.62
CA LEU A 156 10.83 -26.20 -10.03
C LEU A 156 9.96 -27.39 -10.43
N CYS A 157 8.64 -27.24 -10.48
CA CYS A 157 7.73 -28.26 -10.99
C CYS A 157 8.04 -28.58 -12.46
N SER A 158 8.31 -27.55 -13.27
CA SER A 158 8.66 -27.71 -14.69
C SER A 158 9.99 -28.47 -14.85
N ALA A 159 10.99 -28.13 -14.03
CA ALA A 159 12.26 -28.86 -13.97
C ALA A 159 12.08 -30.32 -13.49
N ALA A 160 11.18 -30.57 -12.53
CA ALA A 160 10.86 -31.91 -12.04
C ALA A 160 10.27 -32.82 -13.15
N VAL A 161 9.40 -32.27 -14.01
CA VAL A 161 8.84 -32.99 -15.16
C VAL A 161 9.92 -33.37 -16.18
N ILE A 162 10.87 -32.46 -16.46
CA ILE A 162 11.94 -32.68 -17.45
C ILE A 162 12.99 -33.66 -16.91
N THR A 163 13.41 -33.50 -15.66
CA THR A 163 14.53 -34.25 -15.05
C THR A 163 14.10 -35.56 -14.40
N GLY A 164 12.81 -35.74 -14.12
CA GLY A 164 12.27 -36.87 -13.35
C GLY A 164 12.59 -36.81 -11.85
N MET A 165 13.25 -35.75 -11.36
CA MET A 165 13.67 -35.62 -9.97
C MET A 165 12.50 -35.22 -9.05
N LEU A 166 11.94 -36.19 -8.32
CA LEU A 166 10.85 -35.97 -7.36
C LEU A 166 11.19 -34.97 -6.24
N VAL A 167 12.47 -34.82 -5.86
CA VAL A 167 12.88 -33.86 -4.83
C VAL A 167 12.47 -32.43 -5.20
N LEU A 168 12.52 -32.08 -6.48
CA LEU A 168 12.16 -30.74 -6.96
C LEU A 168 10.67 -30.44 -6.77
N SER A 169 9.78 -31.43 -6.91
CA SER A 169 8.34 -31.22 -6.70
C SER A 169 7.99 -31.06 -5.21
N TYR A 170 8.73 -31.69 -4.30
CA TYR A 170 8.58 -31.44 -2.86
C TYR A 170 9.02 -30.03 -2.47
N ILE A 171 10.14 -29.53 -3.01
CA ILE A 171 10.59 -28.16 -2.77
C ILE A 171 9.56 -27.17 -3.35
N ALA A 172 9.04 -27.42 -4.55
CA ALA A 172 7.98 -26.62 -5.13
C ALA A 172 6.71 -26.60 -4.26
N GLY A 173 6.31 -27.75 -3.71
CA GLY A 173 5.20 -27.84 -2.76
C GLY A 173 5.45 -27.04 -1.48
N ALA A 174 6.67 -27.09 -0.92
CA ALA A 174 7.04 -26.31 0.25
C ALA A 174 6.98 -24.80 -0.03
N LEU A 175 7.45 -24.35 -1.20
CA LEU A 175 7.33 -22.95 -1.63
C LEU A 175 5.87 -22.53 -1.83
N ALA A 176 5.03 -23.41 -2.36
CA ALA A 176 3.60 -23.13 -2.50
C ALA A 176 2.93 -22.93 -1.13
N VAL A 177 3.25 -23.78 -0.15
CA VAL A 177 2.75 -23.61 1.22
C VAL A 177 3.27 -22.31 1.85
N ALA A 178 4.55 -21.98 1.66
CA ALA A 178 5.11 -20.71 2.12
C ALA A 178 4.40 -19.52 1.48
N GLY A 179 4.15 -19.54 0.16
CA GLY A 179 3.42 -18.50 -0.56
C GLY A 179 2.00 -18.31 -0.03
N LEU A 180 1.28 -19.40 0.24
CA LEU A 180 -0.04 -19.34 0.89
C LEU A 180 0.03 -18.72 2.30
N GLY A 181 1.10 -19.03 3.05
CA GLY A 181 1.36 -18.41 4.35
C GLY A 181 1.50 -16.89 4.25
N PHE A 182 2.31 -16.39 3.32
CA PHE A 182 2.47 -14.95 3.08
C PHE A 182 1.17 -14.29 2.59
N MET A 183 0.38 -14.94 1.73
CA MET A 183 -0.96 -14.45 1.36
C MET A 183 -1.87 -14.33 2.58
N GLY A 184 -1.85 -15.31 3.49
CA GLY A 184 -2.63 -15.27 4.73
C GLY A 184 -2.20 -14.12 5.64
N VAL A 185 -0.89 -13.91 5.81
CA VAL A 185 -0.34 -12.77 6.56
C VAL A 185 -0.78 -11.45 5.95
N ALA A 186 -0.73 -11.31 4.63
CA ALA A 186 -1.21 -10.11 3.93
C ALA A 186 -2.68 -9.80 4.24
N MET A 187 -3.54 -10.83 4.32
CA MET A 187 -4.97 -10.64 4.58
C MET A 187 -5.27 -10.29 6.04
N VAL A 188 -4.64 -10.98 7.00
CA VAL A 188 -5.05 -10.94 8.41
C VAL A 188 -4.17 -10.01 9.24
N ALA A 189 -2.86 -10.02 9.02
CA ALA A 189 -1.90 -9.32 9.88
C ALA A 189 -0.70 -8.79 9.06
N PRO A 190 -0.91 -7.83 8.15
CA PRO A 190 0.14 -7.36 7.24
C PRO A 190 1.33 -6.72 7.94
N HIS A 191 1.15 -6.23 9.16
CA HIS A 191 2.20 -5.66 9.99
C HIS A 191 2.92 -6.66 10.90
N ALA A 192 2.50 -7.94 10.94
CA ALA A 192 3.10 -8.94 11.83
C ALA A 192 4.51 -9.35 11.38
N VAL A 193 4.81 -9.22 10.09
CA VAL A 193 6.11 -9.51 9.51
C VAL A 193 6.55 -8.27 8.74
N HIS A 194 7.60 -7.62 9.22
CA HIS A 194 8.21 -6.50 8.52
C HIS A 194 9.08 -7.03 7.39
N LEU A 195 8.62 -6.82 6.16
CA LEU A 195 9.38 -7.04 4.95
C LEU A 195 9.77 -5.67 4.39
N PHE A 196 11.06 -5.34 4.57
CA PHE A 196 11.74 -4.11 4.16
C PHE A 196 11.34 -2.84 4.92
#